data_AF-Q8SWG8-F1
#
_entry.id   AF-Q8SWG8-F1
#
_cell.length_a   1.000
_cell.length_b   1.000
_cell.length_c   1.000
_cell.angle_alpha   90.00
_cell.angle_beta   90.00
_cell.angle_gamma   90.00
#
_symmetry.space_group_name_H-M   'P 1'
#
loop_
_entity.id
_entity.type
_entity.pdbx_description
1 polymer ?
#
loop_
_entity_poly.entity_id
_entity_poly.type
_entity_poly.pdbx_seq_one_letter_code
_entity_poly.pdbx_strand_id
1 'polypeptide(L)'
;MFGSKYLLILLAGLVICSQAIGIRRIPVEVYVSEAGRKKFLDKGRSIEDIVGSVAEELELKMNEHVYADRASTDKRKFHFDWNVSGMTSSEIDLDKCGKDTNRFQYDLVQAARDKAGVSVILLYTCESEGYSEDFILAGQKTPLVIQRKYPECSNDVATFTETEPMKIESIIANALFITAGSPLNDMVEFEEVDNGRDGFKRDIRLKTTDFSLFSGGVCH
;
A
#
# COMPACT_ATOMS: atom_id res chain seq x y z
N MET A 1 -34.86 49.14 43.56
CA MET A 1 -35.53 48.76 42.31
C MET A 1 -34.82 47.51 41.76
N PHE A 2 -35.39 46.33 42.03
CA PHE A 2 -34.82 45.05 41.62
C PHE A 2 -35.28 44.72 40.20
N GLY A 3 -34.37 44.80 39.24
CA GLY A 3 -34.61 44.45 37.84
C GLY A 3 -33.86 43.19 37.45
N SER A 4 -34.41 42.03 37.82
CA SER A 4 -34.01 40.73 37.27
C SER A 4 -34.43 40.70 35.80
N LYS A 5 -33.45 40.71 34.88
CA LYS A 5 -33.68 40.57 33.45
C LYS A 5 -32.73 39.56 32.85
N TYR A 6 -33.31 38.38 32.62
CA TYR A 6 -33.06 37.47 31.51
C TYR A 6 -31.67 36.85 31.39
N LEU A 7 -31.58 35.70 32.06
CA LEU A 7 -30.78 34.52 31.72
C LEU A 7 -30.86 34.26 30.21
N LEU A 8 -29.85 34.75 29.47
CA LEU A 8 -29.62 34.43 28.07
C LEU A 8 -29.18 32.96 27.99
N ILE A 9 -30.10 32.13 27.51
CA ILE A 9 -29.84 30.73 27.17
C ILE A 9 -28.83 30.70 26.04
N LEU A 10 -27.59 30.32 26.38
CA LEU A 10 -26.53 29.90 25.48
C LEU A 10 -26.98 28.61 24.76
N LEU A 11 -27.74 28.77 23.67
CA LEU A 11 -27.83 27.76 22.63
C LEU A 11 -26.55 27.85 21.79
N ALA A 12 -25.49 27.25 22.32
CA ALA A 12 -24.36 26.80 21.52
C ALA A 12 -24.89 25.73 20.56
N GLY A 13 -25.34 26.17 19.39
CA GLY A 13 -25.59 25.29 18.27
C GLY A 13 -24.29 24.58 17.93
N LEU A 14 -24.18 23.33 18.36
CA LEU A 14 -23.27 22.34 17.81
C LEU A 14 -23.61 22.22 16.32
N VAL A 15 -23.00 23.08 15.51
CA VAL A 15 -22.81 22.83 14.09
C VAL A 15 -21.83 21.67 14.03
N ILE A 16 -22.37 20.45 14.13
CA ILE A 16 -21.66 19.24 13.71
C ILE A 16 -21.49 19.42 12.21
N CYS A 17 -20.37 20.04 11.84
CA CYS A 17 -19.93 20.09 10.47
C CYS A 17 -19.62 18.63 10.10
N SER A 18 -20.63 17.93 9.57
CA SER A 18 -20.45 16.67 8.88
C SER A 18 -19.67 17.01 7.60
N GLN A 19 -18.37 17.26 7.74
CA GLN A 19 -17.46 17.29 6.61
C GLN A 19 -17.66 15.95 5.92
N ALA A 20 -18.13 15.97 4.67
CA ALA A 20 -18.23 14.77 3.86
C ALA A 20 -16.85 14.11 3.90
N ILE A 21 -16.75 12.98 4.59
CA ILE A 21 -15.50 12.23 4.73
C ILE A 21 -15.15 11.79 3.32
N GLY A 22 -14.22 12.50 2.70
CA GLY A 22 -13.79 12.18 1.34
C GLY A 22 -13.13 10.79 1.31
N ILE A 23 -13.08 10.21 0.13
CA ILE A 23 -12.32 8.98 -0.10
C ILE A 23 -11.07 9.37 -0.88
N ARG A 24 -9.90 9.03 -0.34
CA ARG A 24 -8.62 9.08 -1.05
C ARG A 24 -8.49 7.78 -1.83
N ARG A 25 -8.74 7.87 -3.13
CA ARG A 25 -8.52 6.78 -4.09
C ARG A 25 -7.04 6.66 -4.40
N ILE A 26 -6.51 5.45 -4.33
CA ILE A 26 -5.13 5.11 -4.63
C ILE A 26 -5.16 4.18 -5.84
N PRO A 27 -5.01 4.71 -7.06
CA PRO A 27 -4.94 3.89 -8.25
C PRO A 27 -3.61 3.12 -8.29
N VAL A 28 -3.69 1.79 -8.41
CA VAL A 28 -2.54 0.89 -8.46
C VAL A 28 -2.67 -0.07 -9.63
N GLU A 29 -1.67 -0.10 -10.50
CA GLU A 29 -1.56 -1.11 -11.56
C GLU A 29 -0.46 -2.10 -11.20
N VAL A 30 -0.83 -3.37 -11.09
CA VAL A 30 0.04 -4.47 -10.74
C VAL A 30 0.36 -5.25 -12.01
N TYR A 31 1.63 -5.25 -12.43
CA TYR A 31 2.07 -5.98 -13.61
C TYR A 31 2.78 -7.27 -13.23
N VAL A 32 2.42 -8.36 -13.91
CA VAL A 32 2.99 -9.69 -13.70
C VAL A 32 2.93 -10.47 -15.01
N SER A 33 4.03 -11.11 -15.41
CA SER A 33 4.05 -11.90 -16.65
C SER A 33 3.13 -13.12 -16.58
N GLU A 34 2.84 -13.74 -17.73
CA GLU A 34 2.13 -15.03 -17.75
C GLU A 34 2.90 -16.12 -16.98
N ALA A 35 4.23 -16.14 -17.06
CA ALA A 35 5.04 -17.10 -16.31
C ALA A 35 4.93 -16.86 -14.80
N GLY A 36 4.99 -15.59 -14.37
CA GLY A 36 4.77 -15.21 -12.97
C GLY A 36 3.37 -15.58 -12.47
N ARG A 37 2.32 -15.30 -13.26
CA ARG A 37 0.93 -15.72 -12.96
C ARG A 37 0.82 -17.23 -12.79
N LYS A 38 1.45 -17.99 -13.69
CA LYS A 38 1.46 -19.45 -13.64
C LYS A 38 2.09 -19.97 -12.35
N LYS A 39 3.15 -19.34 -11.83
CA LYS A 39 3.76 -19.75 -10.54
C LYS A 39 2.76 -19.74 -9.38
N PHE A 40 1.88 -18.74 -9.31
CA PHE A 40 0.83 -18.70 -8.30
C PHE A 40 -0.25 -19.75 -8.55
N LEU A 41 -0.69 -19.90 -9.80
CA LEU A 41 -1.71 -20.88 -10.17
C LEU A 41 -1.28 -22.31 -9.87
N ASP A 42 -0.01 -22.64 -10.09
CA ASP A 42 0.57 -23.94 -9.77
C ASP A 42 0.56 -24.24 -8.25
N LYS A 43 0.41 -23.20 -7.41
CA LYS A 43 0.22 -23.31 -5.95
C LYS A 43 -1.25 -23.24 -5.53
N GLY A 44 -2.18 -23.23 -6.49
CA GLY A 44 -3.62 -23.21 -6.24
C GLY A 44 -4.18 -21.84 -5.83
N ARG A 45 -3.48 -20.75 -6.16
CA ARG A 45 -3.94 -19.37 -5.91
C ARG A 45 -3.79 -18.51 -7.16
N SER A 46 -4.65 -17.50 -7.35
CA SER A 46 -4.39 -16.46 -8.34
C SER A 46 -3.70 -15.26 -7.69
N ILE A 47 -2.92 -14.52 -8.47
CA ILE A 47 -2.30 -13.28 -8.00
C ILE A 47 -3.36 -12.19 -7.80
N GLU A 48 -4.44 -12.19 -8.58
CA GLU A 48 -5.61 -11.33 -8.37
C GLU A 48 -6.22 -11.53 -7.00
N ASP A 49 -6.47 -12.78 -6.60
CA ASP A 49 -7.08 -13.07 -5.29
C ASP A 49 -6.15 -12.64 -4.14
N ILE A 50 -4.83 -12.81 -4.32
CA ILE A 50 -3.82 -12.35 -3.36
C ILE A 50 -3.86 -10.83 -3.22
N VAL A 51 -3.76 -10.10 -4.35
CA VAL A 51 -3.76 -8.63 -4.35
C VAL A 51 -5.07 -8.10 -3.79
N GLY A 52 -6.21 -8.65 -4.20
CA GLY A 52 -7.52 -8.24 -3.72
C GLY A 52 -7.70 -8.43 -2.23
N SER A 53 -7.41 -9.63 -1.72
CA SER A 53 -7.50 -9.92 -0.27
C SER A 53 -6.60 -9.01 0.55
N VAL A 54 -5.36 -8.79 0.10
CA VAL A 54 -4.40 -7.95 0.82
C VAL A 54 -4.80 -6.47 0.77
N ALA A 55 -5.29 -5.99 -0.38
CA ALA A 55 -5.75 -4.61 -0.54
C ALA A 55 -6.96 -4.31 0.37
N GLU A 56 -7.95 -5.21 0.40
CA GLU A 56 -9.14 -5.07 1.26
C GLU A 56 -8.76 -5.06 2.75
N GLU A 57 -7.89 -5.97 3.17
CA GLU A 57 -7.46 -6.06 4.56
C GLU A 57 -6.61 -4.84 4.96
N LEU A 58 -5.68 -4.42 4.10
CA LEU A 58 -4.86 -3.23 4.35
C LEU A 58 -5.71 -1.96 4.39
N GLU A 59 -6.68 -1.82 3.48
CA GLU A 59 -7.65 -0.72 3.47
C GLU A 59 -8.41 -0.64 4.79
N LEU A 60 -8.90 -1.77 5.30
CA LEU A 60 -9.58 -1.84 6.59
C LEU A 60 -8.67 -1.33 7.72
N LYS A 61 -7.45 -1.87 7.82
CA LYS A 61 -6.50 -1.53 8.89
C LYS A 61 -6.06 -0.05 8.83
N MET A 62 -5.80 0.47 7.63
CA MET A 62 -5.46 1.87 7.43
C MET A 62 -6.63 2.79 7.83
N ASN A 63 -7.85 2.45 7.41
CA ASN A 63 -9.04 3.25 7.72
C ASN A 63 -9.39 3.26 9.20
N GLU A 64 -9.18 2.15 9.93
CA GLU A 64 -9.30 2.11 11.38
C GLU A 64 -8.35 3.13 12.06
N HIS A 65 -7.13 3.25 11.57
CA HIS A 65 -6.13 4.16 12.13
C HIS A 65 -6.40 5.63 11.80
N VAL A 66 -6.93 5.96 10.62
CA VAL A 66 -7.32 7.35 10.27
C VAL A 66 -8.28 7.96 11.28
N TYR A 67 -9.22 7.16 11.80
CA TYR A 67 -10.15 7.61 12.83
C TYR A 67 -9.53 7.70 14.22
N ALA A 68 -8.59 6.81 14.53
CA ALA A 68 -7.90 6.79 15.82
C ALA A 68 -6.88 7.92 15.97
N ASP A 69 -6.20 8.31 14.89
CA ASP A 69 -5.14 9.31 14.90
C ASP A 69 -5.70 10.73 15.03
N ARG A 70 -5.75 11.29 16.24
CA ARG A 70 -6.26 12.65 16.47
C ARG A 70 -5.43 13.76 15.81
N ALA A 71 -4.18 13.48 15.43
CA ALA A 71 -3.26 14.48 14.87
C ALA A 71 -3.41 14.64 13.35
N SER A 72 -3.86 13.60 12.64
CA SER A 72 -4.06 13.71 11.19
C SER A 72 -5.14 14.74 10.84
N THR A 73 -4.76 15.73 10.02
CA THR A 73 -5.66 16.73 9.45
C THR A 73 -6.48 16.16 8.28
N ASP A 74 -5.95 15.14 7.60
CA ASP A 74 -6.67 14.43 6.56
C ASP A 74 -7.40 13.21 7.13
N LYS A 75 -8.73 13.33 7.17
CA LYS A 75 -9.64 12.27 7.66
C LYS A 75 -10.26 11.45 6.55
N ARG A 76 -9.79 11.61 5.31
CA ARG A 76 -10.31 10.84 4.18
C ARG A 76 -10.00 9.37 4.35
N LYS A 77 -10.98 8.52 4.04
CA LYS A 77 -10.75 7.06 4.00
C LYS A 77 -9.89 6.72 2.80
N PHE A 78 -8.97 5.79 2.96
CA PHE A 78 -8.25 5.18 1.86
C PHE A 78 -9.15 4.20 1.11
N HIS A 79 -8.98 4.16 -0.21
CA HIS A 79 -9.54 3.12 -1.07
C HIS A 79 -8.54 2.75 -2.16
N PHE A 80 -8.20 1.46 -2.29
CA PHE A 80 -7.29 1.00 -3.33
C PHE A 80 -8.06 0.65 -4.60
N ASP A 81 -7.85 1.42 -5.67
CA ASP A 81 -8.34 1.12 -7.01
C ASP A 81 -7.26 0.30 -7.72
N TRP A 82 -7.22 -1.01 -7.48
CA TRP A 82 -6.18 -1.90 -8.02
C TRP A 82 -6.64 -2.65 -9.27
N ASN A 83 -5.69 -2.95 -10.16
CA ASN A 83 -5.87 -3.86 -11.29
C ASN A 83 -4.61 -4.70 -11.50
N VAL A 84 -4.76 -5.96 -11.92
CA VAL A 84 -3.62 -6.82 -12.29
C VAL A 84 -3.61 -7.01 -13.80
N SER A 85 -2.50 -6.69 -14.46
CA SER A 85 -2.33 -6.82 -15.91
C SER A 85 -1.12 -7.68 -16.27
N GLY A 86 -1.23 -8.39 -17.40
CA GLY A 86 -0.13 -9.13 -18.02
C GLY A 86 0.71 -8.30 -19.01
N MET A 87 0.21 -7.13 -19.42
CA MET A 87 0.84 -6.32 -20.47
C MET A 87 1.50 -5.08 -19.86
N THR A 88 2.83 -5.08 -19.81
CA THR A 88 3.65 -3.89 -19.59
C THR A 88 3.86 -3.12 -20.90
N SER A 89 4.57 -1.99 -20.84
CA SER A 89 5.13 -1.35 -22.03
C SER A 89 6.02 -2.33 -22.80
N SER A 90 6.15 -2.16 -24.12
CA SER A 90 6.90 -3.10 -24.98
C SER A 90 8.38 -3.26 -24.63
N GLU A 91 8.91 -2.41 -23.75
CA GLU A 91 10.32 -2.41 -23.35
C GLU A 91 10.58 -3.18 -22.05
N ILE A 92 9.55 -3.45 -21.24
CA ILE A 92 9.70 -4.11 -19.93
C ILE A 92 9.40 -5.59 -20.08
N ASP A 93 10.40 -6.42 -19.77
CA ASP A 93 10.30 -7.88 -19.73
C ASP A 93 10.41 -8.35 -18.28
N LEU A 94 9.26 -8.65 -17.66
CA LEU A 94 9.16 -9.10 -16.26
C LEU A 94 9.76 -10.48 -16.02
N ASP A 95 10.06 -11.24 -17.08
CA ASP A 95 10.74 -12.54 -16.99
C ASP A 95 12.26 -12.41 -17.02
N LYS A 96 12.80 -11.21 -17.31
CA LYS A 96 14.23 -10.96 -17.37
C LYS A 96 14.70 -10.05 -16.24
N CYS A 97 15.43 -10.65 -15.30
CA CYS A 97 16.03 -9.91 -14.21
C CYS A 97 17.46 -9.44 -14.51
N GLY A 98 17.82 -8.28 -13.97
CA GLY A 98 19.16 -7.69 -14.11
C GLY A 98 20.19 -8.39 -13.24
N LYS A 99 21.45 -7.93 -13.28
CA LYS A 99 22.47 -8.38 -12.32
C LYS A 99 22.41 -7.61 -10.99
N ASP A 100 21.76 -6.45 -11.00
CA ASP A 100 21.62 -5.53 -9.88
C ASP A 100 20.23 -4.88 -9.93
N THR A 101 19.90 -4.14 -8.88
CA THR A 101 18.59 -3.47 -8.75
C THR A 101 18.39 -2.26 -9.66
N ASN A 102 19.43 -1.77 -10.35
CA ASN A 102 19.31 -0.56 -11.20
C ASN A 102 18.37 -0.80 -12.38
N ARG A 103 18.33 -2.02 -12.90
CA ARG A 103 17.38 -2.39 -13.96
C ARG A 103 15.93 -2.22 -13.50
N PHE A 104 15.61 -2.64 -12.27
CA PHE A 104 14.27 -2.52 -11.73
C PHE A 104 13.86 -1.07 -11.55
N GLN A 105 14.78 -0.20 -11.10
CA GLN A 105 14.54 1.24 -11.03
C GLN A 105 14.27 1.86 -12.41
N TYR A 106 15.05 1.47 -13.42
CA TYR A 106 14.83 1.93 -14.79
C TYR A 106 13.46 1.50 -15.33
N ASP A 107 13.10 0.24 -15.16
CA ASP A 107 11.83 -0.31 -15.62
C ASP A 107 10.63 0.36 -14.90
N LEU A 108 10.76 0.65 -13.59
CA LEU A 108 9.75 1.43 -12.86
C LEU A 108 9.54 2.82 -13.46
N VAL A 109 10.62 3.52 -13.83
CA VAL A 109 10.53 4.83 -14.48
C VAL A 109 9.82 4.73 -15.83
N GLN A 110 10.06 3.66 -16.60
CA GLN A 110 9.35 3.48 -17.89
C GLN A 110 7.87 3.17 -17.68
N ALA A 111 7.53 2.22 -16.79
CA ALA A 111 6.13 1.89 -16.51
C ALA A 111 5.35 3.10 -15.98
N ALA A 112 5.99 3.89 -15.11
CA ALA A 112 5.45 5.12 -14.56
C ALA A 112 5.11 6.19 -15.61
N ARG A 113 5.88 6.28 -16.70
CA ARG A 113 5.65 7.26 -17.78
C ARG A 113 4.38 6.97 -18.56
N ASP A 114 4.09 5.68 -18.76
CA ASP A 114 2.92 5.24 -19.51
C ASP A 114 1.62 5.33 -18.69
N LYS A 115 1.75 5.45 -17.36
CA LYS A 115 0.64 5.42 -16.40
C LYS A 115 0.66 6.65 -15.47
N ALA A 116 0.57 7.83 -16.05
CA ALA A 116 0.50 9.08 -15.28
C ALA A 116 -0.66 9.05 -14.25
N GLY A 117 -0.37 9.41 -13.00
CA GLY A 117 -1.34 9.44 -11.91
C GLY A 117 -1.70 8.07 -11.31
N VAL A 118 -1.09 6.98 -11.80
CA VAL A 118 -1.28 5.63 -11.27
C VAL A 118 0.04 5.13 -10.69
N SER A 119 -0.02 4.51 -9.51
CA SER A 119 1.14 3.87 -8.90
C SER A 119 1.34 2.50 -9.53
N VAL A 120 2.58 2.14 -9.82
CA VAL A 120 2.90 0.86 -10.47
C VAL A 120 3.52 -0.11 -9.47
N ILE A 121 3.09 -1.38 -9.52
CA ILE A 121 3.78 -2.51 -8.89
C ILE A 121 4.25 -3.47 -9.98
N LEU A 122 5.56 -3.65 -10.14
CA LEU A 122 6.14 -4.65 -11.05
C LEU A 122 6.47 -5.93 -10.28
N LEU A 123 5.93 -7.08 -10.68
CA LEU A 123 6.26 -8.40 -10.14
C LEU A 123 7.14 -9.18 -11.14
N TYR A 124 8.43 -9.24 -10.84
CA TYR A 124 9.40 -9.98 -11.63
C TYR A 124 9.35 -11.48 -11.36
N THR A 125 9.55 -12.29 -12.40
CA THR A 125 9.46 -13.76 -12.29
C THR A 125 10.66 -14.39 -11.58
N CYS A 126 11.78 -13.70 -11.45
CA CYS A 126 12.95 -14.24 -10.74
C CYS A 126 12.76 -14.30 -9.22
N GLU A 127 13.69 -14.99 -8.56
CA GLU A 127 13.79 -15.05 -7.10
C GLU A 127 14.54 -13.83 -6.56
N SER A 128 14.13 -13.36 -5.37
CA SER A 128 14.74 -12.18 -4.75
C SER A 128 16.11 -12.44 -4.11
N GLU A 129 16.47 -13.71 -3.85
CA GLU A 129 17.68 -14.10 -3.08
C GLU A 129 18.97 -13.52 -3.66
N GLY A 130 19.06 -13.44 -5.00
CA GLY A 130 20.20 -12.87 -5.71
C GLY A 130 20.45 -11.38 -5.47
N TYR A 131 19.50 -10.66 -4.86
CA TYR A 131 19.58 -9.22 -4.54
C TYR A 131 19.53 -8.95 -3.03
N SER A 132 19.68 -9.99 -2.20
CA SER A 132 19.54 -9.89 -0.75
C SER A 132 20.46 -8.86 -0.09
N GLU A 133 21.71 -8.74 -0.55
CA GLU A 133 22.65 -7.71 -0.05
C GLU A 133 22.13 -6.29 -0.29
N ASP A 134 21.53 -6.02 -1.46
CA ASP A 134 20.99 -4.70 -1.79
C ASP A 134 19.85 -4.31 -0.82
N PHE A 135 18.97 -5.25 -0.47
CA PHE A 135 17.88 -5.01 0.49
C PHE A 135 18.40 -4.82 1.91
N ILE A 136 19.38 -5.61 2.34
CA ILE A 136 20.02 -5.46 3.66
C ILE A 136 20.67 -4.08 3.79
N LEU A 137 21.42 -3.64 2.76
CA LEU A 137 22.05 -2.32 2.73
C LEU A 137 21.02 -1.19 2.74
N ALA A 138 19.87 -1.39 2.11
CA ALA A 138 18.74 -0.45 2.15
C ALA A 138 17.94 -0.50 3.48
N GLY A 139 18.29 -1.40 4.40
CA GLY A 139 17.57 -1.60 5.66
C GLY A 139 16.16 -2.17 5.46
N GLN A 140 15.94 -2.88 4.35
CA GLN A 140 14.64 -3.46 4.00
C GLN A 140 14.62 -4.96 4.29
N LYS A 141 13.56 -5.42 4.98
CA LYS A 141 13.29 -6.83 5.23
C LYS A 141 12.54 -7.48 4.07
N THR A 142 11.67 -6.72 3.40
CA THR A 142 10.98 -7.18 2.19
C THR A 142 11.78 -6.81 0.94
N PRO A 143 11.79 -7.67 -0.09
CA PRO A 143 12.58 -7.44 -1.31
C PRO A 143 11.90 -6.42 -2.23
N LEU A 144 11.81 -5.17 -1.79
CA LEU A 144 11.18 -4.07 -2.52
C LEU A 144 12.23 -3.11 -3.09
N VAL A 145 12.10 -2.81 -4.37
CA VAL A 145 12.77 -1.67 -5.00
C VAL A 145 11.77 -0.54 -5.11
N ILE A 146 12.03 0.57 -4.46
CA ILE A 146 11.08 1.66 -4.30
C ILE A 146 11.53 2.87 -5.13
N GLN A 147 10.68 3.33 -6.04
CA GLN A 147 10.84 4.58 -6.78
C GLN A 147 9.88 5.62 -6.20
N ARG A 148 10.41 6.56 -5.42
CA ARG A 148 9.60 7.64 -4.84
C ARG A 148 9.42 8.76 -5.86
N LYS A 149 8.19 8.98 -6.35
CA LYS A 149 7.85 10.09 -7.26
C LYS A 149 7.61 11.37 -6.49
N TYR A 150 6.59 11.32 -5.65
CA TYR A 150 6.18 12.40 -4.76
C TYR A 150 5.98 11.75 -3.38
N PRO A 151 6.97 11.86 -2.47
CA PRO A 151 6.80 11.40 -1.10
C PRO A 151 5.45 11.89 -0.57
N GLU A 152 4.70 11.03 0.13
CA GLU A 152 3.37 11.29 0.69
C GLU A 152 2.18 11.23 -0.30
N CYS A 153 2.45 11.09 -1.61
CA CYS A 153 1.40 10.99 -2.64
C CYS A 153 1.33 9.63 -3.31
N SER A 154 2.37 9.28 -4.05
CA SER A 154 2.44 8.03 -4.81
C SER A 154 3.90 7.62 -5.02
N ASN A 155 4.12 6.32 -4.87
CA ASN A 155 5.41 5.69 -5.11
C ASN A 155 5.18 4.49 -6.02
N ASP A 156 6.16 4.15 -6.85
CA ASP A 156 6.15 2.92 -7.63
C ASP A 156 7.08 1.91 -6.97
N VAL A 157 6.75 0.63 -7.10
CA VAL A 157 7.44 -0.46 -6.43
C VAL A 157 7.71 -1.59 -7.41
N ALA A 158 8.92 -2.15 -7.38
CA ALA A 158 9.23 -3.41 -8.01
C ALA A 158 9.52 -4.46 -6.94
N THR A 159 9.09 -5.69 -7.21
CA THR A 159 9.24 -6.84 -6.34
C THR A 159 9.27 -8.13 -7.17
N PHE A 160 9.25 -9.28 -6.49
CA PHE A 160 9.49 -10.59 -7.05
C PHE A 160 8.30 -11.51 -6.81
N THR A 161 8.11 -12.48 -7.69
CA THR A 161 7.07 -13.52 -7.59
C THR A 161 7.46 -14.59 -6.57
N GLU A 162 7.51 -14.19 -5.31
CA GLU A 162 7.62 -15.11 -4.19
C GLU A 162 6.33 -15.92 -4.07
N THR A 163 6.42 -17.25 -4.01
CA THR A 163 5.20 -18.11 -3.96
C THR A 163 4.86 -18.59 -2.56
N GLU A 164 5.70 -18.31 -1.58
CA GLU A 164 5.41 -18.59 -0.18
C GLU A 164 4.32 -17.63 0.32
N PRO A 165 3.17 -18.12 0.81
CA PRO A 165 1.99 -17.30 1.09
C PRO A 165 2.25 -16.08 1.99
N MET A 166 2.93 -16.28 3.13
CA MET A 166 3.20 -15.18 4.06
C MET A 166 4.17 -14.15 3.48
N LYS A 167 5.16 -14.59 2.69
CA LYS A 167 6.10 -13.68 2.05
C LYS A 167 5.41 -12.82 1.01
N ILE A 168 4.62 -13.41 0.12
CA ILE A 168 3.96 -12.63 -0.94
C ILE A 168 2.91 -11.69 -0.37
N GLU A 169 2.12 -12.13 0.62
CA GLU A 169 1.13 -11.27 1.26
C GLU A 169 1.83 -10.08 1.95
N SER A 170 2.93 -10.32 2.67
CA SER A 170 3.75 -9.27 3.28
C SER A 170 4.36 -8.32 2.25
N ILE A 171 4.87 -8.85 1.14
CA ILE A 171 5.43 -8.06 0.04
C ILE A 171 4.37 -7.16 -0.57
N ILE A 172 3.21 -7.72 -0.93
CA ILE A 172 2.12 -6.98 -1.56
C ILE A 172 1.55 -5.93 -0.60
N ALA A 173 1.39 -6.24 0.68
CA ALA A 173 0.88 -5.28 1.64
C ALA A 173 1.83 -4.10 1.84
N ASN A 174 3.14 -4.37 1.95
CA ASN A 174 4.13 -3.30 2.03
C ASN A 174 4.20 -2.50 0.73
N ALA A 175 4.13 -3.15 -0.43
CA ALA A 175 4.09 -2.47 -1.71
C ALA A 175 2.88 -1.53 -1.82
N LEU A 176 1.67 -2.00 -1.46
CA LEU A 176 0.45 -1.18 -1.44
C LEU A 176 0.52 -0.03 -0.44
N PHE A 177 1.07 -0.26 0.76
CA PHE A 177 1.24 0.80 1.76
C PHE A 177 2.23 1.87 1.29
N ILE A 178 3.29 1.46 0.59
CA ILE A 178 4.27 2.37 -0.02
C ILE A 178 3.63 3.12 -1.20
N THR A 179 2.89 2.46 -2.09
CA THR A 179 2.22 3.11 -3.22
C THR A 179 1.16 4.12 -2.78
N ALA A 180 0.55 3.93 -1.60
CA ALA A 180 -0.33 4.91 -0.96
C ALA A 180 0.37 6.22 -0.56
N GLY A 181 1.70 6.28 -0.64
CA GLY A 181 2.51 7.46 -0.36
C GLY A 181 3.38 7.34 0.89
N SER A 182 3.40 6.20 1.60
CA SER A 182 4.20 6.06 2.82
C SER A 182 5.68 6.37 2.57
N PRO A 183 6.31 7.26 3.37
CA PRO A 183 7.76 7.50 3.30
C PRO A 183 8.57 6.42 4.04
N LEU A 184 7.89 5.53 4.78
CA LEU A 184 8.49 4.49 5.59
C LEU A 184 8.45 3.14 4.87
N ASN A 185 9.54 2.37 5.01
CA ASN A 185 9.69 1.03 4.46
C ASN A 185 9.25 -0.03 5.50
N ASP A 186 8.82 -1.21 5.05
CA ASP A 186 8.47 -2.37 5.89
C ASP A 186 7.46 -2.08 7.02
N MET A 187 6.50 -1.19 6.80
CA MET A 187 5.54 -0.77 7.82
C MET A 187 4.41 -1.76 8.06
N VAL A 188 4.27 -2.75 7.20
CA VAL A 188 3.29 -3.80 7.33
C VAL A 188 3.98 -5.11 7.73
N GLU A 189 3.48 -5.75 8.77
CA GLU A 189 3.87 -7.09 9.18
C GLU A 189 2.67 -8.03 9.11
N PHE A 190 2.91 -9.27 8.71
CA PHE A 190 1.95 -10.36 8.87
C PHE A 190 2.27 -11.10 10.15
N GLU A 191 1.30 -11.17 11.05
CA GLU A 191 1.37 -11.98 12.25
C GLU A 191 0.38 -13.15 12.12
N GLU A 192 0.80 -14.35 12.48
CA GLU A 192 -0.13 -15.45 12.76
C GLU A 192 -0.66 -15.25 14.18
N VAL A 193 -1.91 -14.82 14.27
CA VAL A 193 -2.65 -14.63 15.51
C VAL A 193 -3.38 -15.92 15.83
N ASP A 194 -3.09 -16.53 16.97
CA ASP A 194 -3.86 -17.67 17.47
C ASP A 194 -5.28 -17.20 17.81
N ASN A 195 -6.25 -17.69 17.04
CA ASN A 195 -7.67 -17.39 17.21
C ASN A 195 -8.39 -18.53 17.99
N GLY A 196 -7.63 -19.29 18.77
CA GLY A 196 -8.11 -20.36 19.63
C GLY A 196 -8.66 -21.54 18.82
N ARG A 197 -9.97 -21.77 18.91
CA ARG A 197 -10.60 -22.92 18.23
C ARG A 197 -10.70 -22.75 16.72
N ASP A 198 -10.66 -21.51 16.24
CA ASP A 198 -10.75 -21.20 14.82
C ASP A 198 -9.38 -21.32 14.11
N GLY A 199 -8.35 -21.74 14.85
CA GLY A 199 -6.99 -21.91 14.35
C GLY A 199 -6.21 -20.59 14.32
N PHE A 200 -5.15 -20.55 13.51
CA PHE A 200 -4.36 -19.35 13.31
C PHE A 200 -5.02 -18.47 12.24
N LYS A 201 -5.28 -17.22 12.59
CA LYS A 201 -5.65 -16.17 11.63
C LYS A 201 -4.40 -15.40 11.25
N ARG A 202 -4.16 -15.23 9.96
CA ARG A 202 -3.14 -14.28 9.47
C ARG A 202 -3.77 -12.90 9.48
N ASP A 203 -3.13 -11.95 10.14
CA ASP A 203 -3.64 -10.58 10.27
C ASP A 203 -2.52 -9.59 9.90
N ILE A 204 -2.90 -8.57 9.13
CA ILE A 204 -2.06 -7.43 8.80
C ILE A 204 -1.94 -6.52 10.02
N ARG A 205 -0.71 -6.23 10.44
CA ARG A 205 -0.39 -5.24 11.47
C ARG A 205 0.42 -4.09 10.90
N LEU A 206 -0.04 -2.87 11.16
CA LEU A 206 0.72 -1.66 10.89
C LEU A 206 1.68 -1.40 12.07
N LYS A 207 2.95 -1.17 11.76
CA LYS A 207 3.97 -0.84 12.79
C LYS A 207 3.89 0.58 13.31
N THR A 208 3.22 1.46 12.58
CA THR A 208 3.03 2.86 12.97
C THR A 208 1.55 3.18 13.07
N THR A 209 1.24 4.04 14.02
CA THR A 209 -0.06 4.70 14.14
C THR A 209 -0.02 6.14 13.64
N ASP A 210 1.15 6.64 13.24
CA ASP A 210 1.31 7.99 12.73
C ASP A 210 0.91 8.04 11.25
N PHE A 211 -0.31 8.52 11.02
CA PHE A 211 -0.87 8.72 9.68
C PHE A 211 -0.73 10.17 9.20
N SER A 212 -0.12 11.04 9.99
CA SER A 212 0.24 12.40 9.53
C SER A 212 1.19 12.36 8.32
N LEU A 213 1.92 11.25 8.16
CA LEU A 213 2.77 10.94 7.00
C LEU A 213 2.02 10.93 5.66
N PHE A 214 0.69 10.79 5.65
CA PHE A 214 -0.12 10.84 4.43
C PHE A 214 -0.75 12.22 4.19
N SER A 215 -0.55 13.18 5.10
CA SER A 215 -1.33 14.43 5.15
C SER A 215 -0.64 15.66 4.54
N GLY A 216 0.64 15.58 4.15
CA GLY A 216 1.44 16.75 3.81
C GLY A 216 1.48 17.16 2.33
N GLY A 217 1.06 16.30 1.40
CA GLY A 217 1.12 16.59 -0.04
C GLY A 217 -0.22 16.95 -0.67
N VAL A 218 -0.32 18.10 -1.34
CA VAL A 218 -1.35 18.29 -2.38
C VAL A 218 -0.96 17.40 -3.56
N CYS A 219 -1.54 16.21 -3.62
CA CYS A 219 -1.32 15.26 -4.70
C CYS A 219 -2.12 15.71 -5.92
N HIS A 220 -1.42 16.18 -6.96
CA HIS A 220 -1.99 16.67 -8.23
C HIS A 220 -1.97 15.60 -9.30
#